data_AF-A0A7S0UEW9-F1
#
_entry.id   AF-A0A7S0UEW9-F1
#
_cell.length_a   1.000
_cell.length_b   1.000
_cell.length_c   1.000
_cell.angle_alpha   90.00
_cell.angle_beta   90.00
_cell.angle_gamma   90.00
#
_symmetry.space_group_name_H-M   'P 1'
#
loop_
_entity.id
_entity.type
_entity.pdbx_description
1 polymer ?
#
loop_
_entity_poly.entity_id
_entity_poly.type
_entity_poly.pdbx_seq_one_letter_code
_entity_poly.pdbx_strand_id
1 'polypeptide(L)'
;GKRIPRRCNKLIRQLGATRHQLSNDTIAGTAEQQRMPATLKFCTTLPVVGSLSERECLVVGHKHILTLHGAYEASKSGISPGGEVSKEFFTQAVKDLSPSQTTDAGDTVPLYLKQATVSCLPIRCSRTNCPSRPDALAHLVKPTIKRNKNCAIVVICPRTHVVASASAIARSCHLYDAKSTANTATYDVTVCFVLSDADGLLGGDQLSDVECSRLG
;
A
#
# COMPACT_ATOMS: atom_id res chain seq x y z
N GLY A 1 -4.37 -59.29 40.87
CA GLY A 1 -5.26 -58.27 41.47
C GLY A 1 -5.39 -57.08 40.54
N LYS A 2 -6.65 -56.66 40.30
CA LYS A 2 -7.20 -55.30 39.98
C LYS A 2 -6.41 -54.38 39.01
N ARG A 3 -6.98 -53.63 38.06
CA ARG A 3 -8.30 -53.46 37.39
C ARG A 3 -8.05 -52.43 36.24
N ILE A 4 -8.66 -52.65 35.08
CA ILE A 4 -8.91 -51.72 33.94
C ILE A 4 -9.94 -50.64 34.41
N PRO A 5 -10.04 -49.36 33.91
CA PRO A 5 -10.50 -49.00 32.54
C PRO A 5 -10.07 -47.64 31.90
N ARG A 6 -9.81 -47.59 30.57
CA ARG A 6 -10.68 -47.33 29.37
C ARG A 6 -10.87 -45.85 28.98
N ARG A 7 -10.61 -45.57 27.69
CA ARG A 7 -11.36 -44.76 26.69
C ARG A 7 -10.37 -43.94 25.83
N CYS A 8 -10.40 -43.92 24.49
CA CYS A 8 -11.39 -44.34 23.51
C CYS A 8 -10.70 -44.67 22.17
N ASN A 9 -10.95 -45.87 21.65
CA ASN A 9 -10.87 -46.21 20.23
C ASN A 9 -12.12 -45.66 19.53
N LYS A 10 -11.96 -44.77 18.55
CA LYS A 10 -12.94 -44.56 17.46
C LYS A 10 -12.34 -43.73 16.32
N LEU A 11 -11.40 -44.32 15.61
CA LEU A 11 -10.97 -43.87 14.28
C LEU A 11 -10.62 -45.15 13.52
N ILE A 12 -11.06 -45.23 12.26
CA ILE A 12 -11.03 -46.41 11.39
C ILE A 12 -12.28 -47.29 11.53
N ARG A 13 -13.37 -46.84 10.87
CA ARG A 13 -14.41 -47.64 10.17
C ARG A 13 -15.63 -46.76 9.91
N GLN A 14 -15.55 -45.86 8.91
CA GLN A 14 -16.74 -45.27 8.24
C GLN A 14 -16.37 -44.33 7.07
N LEU A 15 -15.56 -44.78 6.11
CA LEU A 15 -15.39 -44.12 4.81
C LEU A 15 -15.41 -45.16 3.70
N GLY A 16 -16.55 -45.82 3.52
CA GLY A 16 -16.72 -46.93 2.58
C GLY A 16 -18.18 -47.34 2.42
N ALA A 17 -19.03 -46.40 2.01
CA ALA A 17 -20.41 -46.54 1.52
C ALA A 17 -20.89 -45.09 1.31
N THR A 18 -21.41 -44.61 0.18
CA THR A 18 -22.17 -45.26 -0.88
C THR A 18 -22.22 -44.30 -2.07
N ARG A 19 -22.02 -44.86 -3.25
CA ARG A 19 -22.06 -44.28 -4.59
C ARG A 19 -23.53 -44.24 -5.08
N HIS A 20 -23.85 -43.26 -5.92
CA HIS A 20 -25.12 -43.01 -6.65
C HIS A 20 -26.27 -42.35 -5.88
N GLN A 21 -26.49 -41.05 -6.11
CA GLN A 21 -27.57 -40.54 -6.97
C GLN A 21 -27.13 -39.19 -7.58
N LEU A 22 -26.94 -39.16 -8.89
CA LEU A 22 -26.83 -37.95 -9.70
C LEU A 22 -28.22 -37.73 -10.31
N SER A 23 -28.90 -36.67 -9.90
CA SER A 23 -30.00 -36.09 -10.66
C SER A 23 -29.81 -34.58 -10.69
N ASN A 24 -29.87 -34.06 -11.89
CA ASN A 24 -29.68 -32.67 -12.28
C ASN A 24 -30.62 -31.76 -11.51
N ASP A 25 -30.07 -30.72 -10.89
CA ASP A 25 -30.71 -29.42 -10.84
C ASP A 25 -29.65 -28.35 -11.16
N THR A 26 -29.87 -27.74 -12.31
CA THR A 26 -29.24 -26.53 -12.81
C THR A 26 -29.31 -25.43 -11.76
N ILE A 27 -28.17 -25.10 -11.15
CA ILE A 27 -27.99 -23.81 -10.46
C ILE A 27 -27.01 -23.02 -11.31
N ALA A 28 -27.57 -21.99 -11.94
CA ALA A 28 -26.88 -20.97 -12.69
C ALA A 28 -25.58 -20.55 -11.98
N GLY A 29 -24.45 -20.79 -12.63
CA GLY A 29 -23.21 -20.11 -12.33
C GLY A 29 -23.36 -18.64 -12.71
N THR A 30 -24.05 -17.87 -11.89
CA THR A 30 -23.87 -16.42 -11.86
C THR A 30 -22.44 -16.17 -11.40
N ALA A 31 -21.69 -15.46 -12.23
CA ALA A 31 -20.38 -14.94 -11.95
C ALA A 31 -20.44 -13.98 -10.75
N GLU A 32 -20.53 -14.52 -9.53
CA GLU A 32 -20.19 -13.76 -8.34
C GLU A 32 -18.67 -13.76 -8.25
N GLN A 33 -18.08 -12.81 -8.97
CA GLN A 33 -16.68 -12.47 -8.89
C GLN A 33 -16.37 -12.23 -7.41
N GLN A 34 -15.74 -13.22 -6.75
CA GLN A 34 -15.30 -13.10 -5.37
C GLN A 34 -14.49 -11.81 -5.25
N ARG A 35 -15.12 -10.77 -4.68
CA ARG A 35 -14.52 -9.46 -4.51
C ARG A 35 -13.29 -9.66 -3.63
N MET A 36 -12.10 -9.52 -4.21
CA MET A 36 -10.88 -9.76 -3.47
C MET A 36 -10.84 -8.85 -2.23
N PRO A 37 -10.40 -9.37 -1.06
CA PRO A 37 -10.45 -8.66 0.21
C PRO A 37 -9.55 -7.41 0.25
N ALA A 38 -8.73 -7.17 -0.77
CA ALA A 38 -8.01 -5.93 -0.97
C ALA A 38 -7.95 -5.60 -2.46
N THR A 39 -8.09 -4.32 -2.77
CA THR A 39 -7.83 -3.75 -4.09
C THR A 39 -6.65 -2.78 -3.96
N LEU A 40 -5.58 -3.08 -4.70
CA LEU A 40 -4.42 -2.20 -4.84
C LEU A 40 -4.41 -1.67 -6.28
N LYS A 41 -4.57 -0.36 -6.44
CA LYS A 41 -4.63 0.30 -7.75
C LYS A 41 -3.38 1.14 -7.93
N PHE A 42 -2.63 0.91 -9.01
CA PHE A 42 -1.54 1.79 -9.41
C PHE A 42 -2.07 2.78 -10.45
N CYS A 43 -1.85 4.06 -10.21
CA CYS A 43 -2.29 5.14 -11.08
C CYS A 43 -1.11 6.08 -11.37
N THR A 44 -1.18 6.76 -12.51
CA THR A 44 -0.22 7.79 -12.91
C THR A 44 -0.60 9.17 -12.39
N THR A 45 -1.90 9.38 -12.25
CA THR A 45 -2.49 10.57 -11.66
C THR A 45 -3.39 10.14 -10.51
N LEU A 46 -3.27 10.81 -9.37
CA LEU A 46 -4.15 10.49 -8.25
C LEU A 46 -5.56 10.98 -8.58
N PRO A 47 -6.57 10.11 -8.61
CA PRO A 47 -7.94 10.54 -8.81
C PRO A 47 -8.34 11.50 -7.68
N VAL A 48 -9.11 12.54 -8.01
CA VAL A 48 -9.68 13.45 -7.01
C VAL A 48 -10.76 12.65 -6.27
N VAL A 49 -10.41 12.07 -5.12
CA VAL A 49 -11.30 11.18 -4.38
C VAL A 49 -11.56 11.75 -3.00
N GLY A 50 -12.79 12.25 -2.82
CA GLY A 50 -13.39 12.51 -1.52
C GLY A 50 -12.69 13.58 -0.68
N SER A 51 -13.02 13.62 0.61
CA SER A 51 -12.35 14.45 1.62
C SER A 51 -11.27 13.65 2.35
N LEU A 52 -10.33 14.33 3.01
CA LEU A 52 -9.32 13.71 3.89
C LEU A 52 -9.94 12.89 5.05
N SER A 53 -11.20 13.15 5.39
CA SER A 53 -11.97 12.35 6.36
C SER A 53 -12.30 10.95 5.86
N GLU A 54 -12.51 10.79 4.54
CA GLU A 54 -12.87 9.52 3.90
C GLU A 54 -11.64 8.74 3.46
N ARG A 55 -10.55 9.46 3.16
CA ARG A 55 -9.33 8.88 2.58
C ARG A 55 -8.07 9.54 3.14
N GLU A 56 -7.26 8.76 3.85
CA GLU A 56 -5.95 9.21 4.31
C GLU A 56 -4.97 9.28 3.12
N CYS A 57 -4.16 10.34 3.04
CA CYS A 57 -3.13 10.52 2.04
C CYS A 57 -1.73 10.54 2.67
N LEU A 58 -0.83 9.73 2.11
CA LEU A 58 0.59 9.68 2.48
C LEU A 58 1.43 10.05 1.26
N VAL A 59 2.23 11.11 1.37
CA VAL A 59 3.23 11.49 0.36
C VAL A 59 4.59 11.01 0.82
N VAL A 60 5.29 10.24 -0.01
CA VAL A 60 6.62 9.69 0.32
C VAL A 60 7.61 9.97 -0.80
N GLY A 61 8.84 10.32 -0.44
CA GLY A 61 9.95 10.46 -1.37
C GLY A 61 11.26 10.69 -0.64
N HIS A 62 12.37 10.82 -1.37
CA HIS A 62 13.61 11.32 -0.79
C HIS A 62 13.50 12.84 -0.59
N LYS A 63 14.10 13.39 0.49
CA LYS A 63 13.99 14.83 0.81
C LYS A 63 14.38 15.74 -0.37
N HIS A 64 15.46 15.42 -1.07
CA HIS A 64 15.92 16.22 -2.22
C HIS A 64 14.88 16.25 -3.36
N ILE A 65 14.14 15.15 -3.57
CA ILE A 65 13.08 15.05 -4.58
C ILE A 65 11.81 15.78 -4.12
N LEU A 66 11.43 15.63 -2.85
CA LEU A 66 10.27 16.33 -2.28
C LEU A 66 10.43 17.86 -2.26
N THR A 67 11.68 18.33 -2.30
CA THR A 67 12.01 19.77 -2.36
C THR A 67 11.93 20.33 -3.79
N LEU A 68 11.82 19.48 -4.82
CA LEU A 68 11.70 19.92 -6.21
C LEU A 68 10.41 20.71 -6.45
N HIS A 69 10.48 21.67 -7.37
CA HIS A 69 9.31 22.44 -7.78
C HIS A 69 8.26 21.52 -8.41
N GLY A 70 7.01 21.65 -7.98
CA GLY A 70 5.88 20.84 -8.48
C GLY A 70 5.50 19.64 -7.61
N ALA A 71 6.28 19.28 -6.58
CA ALA A 71 5.95 18.15 -5.69
C ALA A 71 4.58 18.33 -5.00
N TYR A 72 4.27 19.56 -4.61
CA TYR A 72 2.96 19.94 -4.08
C TYR A 72 1.85 19.76 -5.11
N GLU A 73 2.00 20.30 -6.33
CA GLU A 73 0.96 20.20 -7.37
C GLU A 73 0.67 18.76 -7.77
N ALA A 74 1.71 17.92 -7.84
CA ALA A 74 1.58 16.50 -8.14
C ALA A 74 0.86 15.70 -7.03
N SER A 75 0.91 16.18 -5.79
CA SER A 75 0.29 15.54 -4.62
C SER A 75 -1.03 16.19 -4.21
N LYS A 76 -1.37 17.33 -4.79
CA LYS A 76 -2.45 18.23 -4.36
C LYS A 76 -3.81 17.55 -4.29
N SER A 77 -4.15 16.74 -5.29
CA SER A 77 -5.41 16.01 -5.34
C SER A 77 -5.58 14.98 -4.22
N GLY A 78 -4.49 14.56 -3.56
CA GLY A 78 -4.52 13.66 -2.41
C GLY A 78 -4.48 14.38 -1.06
N ILE A 79 -3.61 15.37 -0.91
CA ILE A 79 -3.39 16.05 0.37
C ILE A 79 -4.35 17.22 0.65
N SER A 80 -5.02 17.74 -0.38
CA SER A 80 -5.85 18.94 -0.29
C SER A 80 -7.03 18.89 -1.27
N PRO A 81 -7.89 17.86 -1.21
CA PRO A 81 -9.05 17.78 -2.09
C PRO A 81 -10.05 18.92 -1.86
N GLY A 82 -10.10 19.48 -0.63
CA GLY A 82 -10.95 20.62 -0.25
C GLY A 82 -10.19 21.93 -0.02
N GLY A 83 -8.89 21.98 -0.31
CA GLY A 83 -8.06 23.17 -0.08
C GLY A 83 -7.52 23.32 1.35
N GLU A 84 -7.57 22.27 2.17
CA GLU A 84 -7.19 22.29 3.59
C GLU A 84 -5.68 22.48 3.82
N VAL A 85 -4.86 22.02 2.88
CA VAL A 85 -3.39 22.12 2.93
C VAL A 85 -2.93 23.12 1.89
N SER A 86 -2.24 24.19 2.32
CA SER A 86 -1.64 25.18 1.44
C SER A 86 -0.24 24.76 0.95
N LYS A 87 0.20 25.34 -0.17
CA LYS A 87 1.53 25.09 -0.74
C LYS A 87 2.65 25.48 0.21
N GLU A 88 2.47 26.58 0.93
CA GLU A 88 3.43 27.13 1.89
C GLU A 88 3.59 26.16 3.07
N PHE A 89 2.47 25.64 3.57
CA PHE A 89 2.47 24.69 4.68
C PHE A 89 3.13 23.36 4.28
N PHE A 90 2.82 22.84 3.08
CA PHE A 90 3.51 21.66 2.53
C PHE A 90 5.01 21.89 2.40
N THR A 91 5.42 23.04 1.86
CA THR A 91 6.84 23.37 1.66
C THR A 91 7.56 23.50 2.99
N GLN A 92 6.92 24.08 4.01
CA GLN A 92 7.46 24.16 5.36
C GLN A 92 7.62 22.77 5.98
N ALA A 93 6.59 21.92 5.89
CA ALA A 93 6.66 20.54 6.37
C ALA A 93 7.79 19.75 5.70
N VAL A 94 8.02 19.92 4.40
CA VAL A 94 9.14 19.28 3.69
C VAL A 94 10.51 19.79 4.18
N LYS A 95 10.61 21.08 4.54
CA LYS A 95 11.85 21.63 5.12
C LYS A 95 12.14 21.03 6.49
N ASP A 96 11.08 20.89 7.31
CA ASP A 96 11.14 20.36 8.67
C ASP A 96 11.48 18.87 8.72
N LEU A 97 11.25 18.11 7.63
CA LEU A 97 11.71 16.73 7.52
C LEU A 97 13.23 16.64 7.67
N SER A 98 13.68 15.89 8.65
CA SER A 98 15.08 15.61 8.92
C SER A 98 15.36 14.12 8.68
N PRO A 99 15.73 13.71 7.45
CA PRO A 99 16.20 12.35 7.21
C PRO A 99 17.46 12.12 8.04
N SER A 100 17.28 11.57 9.25
CA SER A 100 18.40 11.25 10.12
C SER A 100 19.31 10.26 9.41
N GLN A 101 20.61 10.54 9.44
CA GLN A 101 21.61 9.65 8.86
C GLN A 101 21.86 8.40 9.71
N THR A 102 21.32 8.35 10.93
CA THR A 102 21.65 7.34 11.94
C THR A 102 20.58 6.26 12.12
N THR A 103 19.35 6.50 11.66
CA THR A 103 18.23 5.59 11.85
C THR A 103 17.63 5.18 10.51
N ASP A 104 17.47 3.88 10.29
CA ASP A 104 16.79 3.34 9.09
C ASP A 104 15.29 3.64 9.05
N ALA A 105 14.73 4.18 10.14
CA ALA A 105 13.37 4.70 10.17
C ALA A 105 13.35 6.10 9.54
N GLY A 106 12.67 6.23 8.40
CA GLY A 106 12.44 7.53 7.74
C GLY A 106 11.71 8.52 8.65
N ASP A 107 11.73 9.80 8.27
CA ASP A 107 11.07 10.87 9.03
C ASP A 107 9.66 11.15 8.51
N THR A 108 8.77 11.63 9.36
CA THR A 108 7.35 11.83 9.02
C THR A 108 6.79 13.08 9.69
N VAL A 109 6.17 13.95 8.90
CA VAL A 109 5.52 15.18 9.35
C VAL A 109 4.03 15.14 8.97
N PRO A 110 3.11 15.20 9.94
CA PRO A 110 1.68 15.26 9.65
C PRO A 110 1.30 16.66 9.13
N LEU A 111 0.50 16.71 8.08
CA LEU A 111 -0.02 17.96 7.52
C LEU A 111 -1.39 18.32 8.08
N TYR A 112 -2.33 17.38 8.07
CA TYR A 112 -3.71 17.61 8.50
C TYR A 112 -4.19 16.43 9.33
N LEU A 113 -4.29 16.60 10.65
CA LEU A 113 -4.88 15.64 11.61
C LEU A 113 -4.51 14.14 11.37
N LYS A 114 -3.24 13.87 11.00
CA LYS A 114 -2.73 12.54 10.57
C LYS A 114 -3.48 11.91 9.37
N GLN A 115 -4.42 12.62 8.75
CA GLN A 115 -5.12 12.25 7.53
C GLN A 115 -4.34 12.64 6.28
N ALA A 116 -3.58 13.71 6.32
CA ALA A 116 -2.56 14.03 5.32
C ALA A 116 -1.19 14.02 5.97
N THR A 117 -0.25 13.26 5.42
CA THR A 117 1.08 13.07 6.00
C THR A 117 2.15 13.10 4.91
N VAL A 118 3.30 13.73 5.19
CA VAL A 118 4.49 13.67 4.33
C VAL A 118 5.58 12.92 5.06
N SER A 119 6.21 11.96 4.39
CA SER A 119 7.34 11.21 4.94
C SER A 119 8.53 11.26 4.00
N CYS A 120 9.73 11.30 4.59
CA CYS A 120 10.98 11.20 3.84
C CYS A 120 11.63 9.82 4.02
N LEU A 121 12.21 9.32 2.94
CA LEU A 121 13.04 8.11 2.97
C LEU A 121 14.45 8.43 3.49
N PRO A 122 15.10 7.50 4.22
CA PRO A 122 16.48 7.65 4.65
C PRO A 122 17.44 7.83 3.48
N ILE A 123 18.42 8.72 3.62
CA ILE A 123 19.40 9.01 2.56
C ILE A 123 20.52 7.95 2.52
N ARG A 124 20.91 7.42 3.70
CA ARG A 124 22.03 6.47 3.82
C ARG A 124 21.55 5.09 3.37
N CYS A 125 22.30 4.46 2.47
CA CYS A 125 22.16 3.05 2.14
C CYS A 125 23.53 2.36 2.17
N SER A 126 23.57 1.14 2.71
CA SER A 126 24.74 0.28 2.54
C SER A 126 24.85 -0.17 1.08
N ARG A 127 26.06 -0.51 0.65
CA ARG A 127 26.38 -1.07 -0.69
C ARG A 127 25.60 -2.33 -1.05
N THR A 128 25.09 -3.05 -0.05
CA THR A 128 24.26 -4.26 -0.23
C THR A 128 22.76 -3.96 -0.29
N ASN A 129 22.32 -2.74 0.05
CA ASN A 129 20.91 -2.39 0.09
C ASN A 129 20.48 -1.74 -1.23
N CYS A 130 19.20 -1.89 -1.54
CA CYS A 130 18.60 -1.20 -2.67
C CYS A 130 18.58 0.33 -2.39
N PRO A 131 19.09 1.18 -3.32
CA PRO A 131 19.12 2.63 -3.12
C PRO A 131 17.73 3.27 -3.03
N SER A 132 16.68 2.59 -3.53
CA SER A 132 15.30 3.07 -3.42
C SER A 132 14.67 2.92 -2.03
N ARG A 133 15.40 2.30 -1.08
CA ARG A 133 14.97 2.01 0.31
C ARG A 133 13.54 1.44 0.41
N PRO A 134 13.23 0.33 -0.29
CA PRO A 134 11.91 -0.29 -0.26
C PRO A 134 11.54 -0.83 1.13
N ASP A 135 12.54 -1.19 1.92
CA ASP A 135 12.42 -1.59 3.32
C ASP A 135 11.83 -0.46 4.18
N ALA A 136 12.43 0.74 4.12
CA ALA A 136 11.96 1.91 4.85
C ALA A 136 10.58 2.37 4.36
N LEU A 137 10.35 2.33 3.04
CA LEU A 137 9.04 2.63 2.46
C LEU A 137 7.93 1.72 3.03
N ALA A 138 8.18 0.41 3.10
CA ALA A 138 7.22 -0.53 3.69
C ALA A 138 6.96 -0.23 5.17
N HIS A 139 7.98 0.20 5.94
CA HIS A 139 7.81 0.60 7.33
C HIS A 139 6.95 1.86 7.48
N LEU A 140 7.07 2.84 6.57
CA LEU A 140 6.27 4.07 6.57
C LEU A 140 4.82 3.85 6.12
N VAL A 141 4.60 2.96 5.15
CA VAL A 141 3.29 2.71 4.54
C VAL A 141 2.40 1.83 5.42
N LYS A 142 2.98 0.83 6.12
CA LYS A 142 2.22 -0.11 6.97
C LYS A 142 1.31 0.57 8.01
N PRO A 143 1.76 1.58 8.78
CA PRO A 143 0.90 2.29 9.73
C PRO A 143 -0.32 2.96 9.08
N THR A 144 -0.14 3.59 7.92
CA THR A 144 -1.23 4.25 7.18
C THR A 144 -2.28 3.24 6.72
N ILE A 145 -1.86 2.13 6.09
CA ILE A 145 -2.77 1.06 5.65
C ILE A 145 -3.50 0.41 6.83
N LYS A 146 -2.82 0.25 7.98
CA LYS A 146 -3.43 -0.34 9.19
C LYS A 146 -4.44 0.59 9.86
N ARG A 147 -4.20 1.90 9.82
CA ARG A 147 -5.06 2.92 10.42
C ARG A 147 -6.30 3.16 9.57
N ASN A 148 -6.13 3.29 8.26
CA ASN A 148 -7.22 3.53 7.33
C ASN A 148 -7.17 2.54 6.17
N LYS A 149 -8.30 1.85 5.95
CA LYS A 149 -8.43 0.84 4.89
C LYS A 149 -8.63 1.48 3.51
N ASN A 150 -9.05 2.74 3.47
CA ASN A 150 -9.10 3.57 2.27
C ASN A 150 -7.98 4.63 2.35
N CYS A 151 -6.90 4.43 1.60
CA CYS A 151 -5.78 5.37 1.60
C CYS A 151 -5.19 5.61 0.22
N ALA A 152 -4.66 6.80 0.02
CA ALA A 152 -3.87 7.22 -1.12
C ALA A 152 -2.39 7.29 -0.72
N ILE A 153 -1.52 6.70 -1.54
CA ILE A 153 -0.07 6.77 -1.35
C ILE A 153 0.53 7.42 -2.59
N VAL A 154 1.07 8.62 -2.45
CA VAL A 154 1.80 9.32 -3.51
C VAL A 154 3.28 9.06 -3.31
N VAL A 155 3.92 8.40 -4.26
CA VAL A 155 5.36 8.14 -4.24
C VAL A 155 6.03 9.03 -5.28
N ILE A 156 6.88 9.94 -4.81
CA ILE A 156 7.69 10.80 -5.68
C ILE A 156 9.10 10.23 -5.73
N CYS A 157 9.45 9.61 -6.86
CA CYS A 157 10.73 8.93 -7.01
C CYS A 157 11.22 8.88 -8.47
N PRO A 158 12.51 8.60 -8.70
CA PRO A 158 13.02 8.40 -10.05
C PRO A 158 12.44 7.14 -10.69
N ARG A 159 12.41 7.09 -12.02
CA ARG A 159 11.89 5.93 -12.78
C ARG A 159 12.54 4.61 -12.37
N THR A 160 13.83 4.63 -12.04
CA THR A 160 14.61 3.46 -11.60
C THR A 160 14.14 2.87 -10.27
N HIS A 161 13.35 3.60 -9.48
CA HIS A 161 12.91 3.19 -8.15
C HIS A 161 11.48 2.65 -8.12
N VAL A 162 10.69 2.89 -9.17
CA VAL A 162 9.25 2.59 -9.25
C VAL A 162 8.95 1.12 -8.92
N VAL A 163 9.64 0.17 -9.56
CA VAL A 163 9.36 -1.27 -9.40
C VAL A 163 9.62 -1.74 -7.97
N ALA A 164 10.76 -1.33 -7.37
CA ALA A 164 11.10 -1.68 -6.01
C ALA A 164 10.12 -1.04 -5.00
N SER A 165 9.72 0.22 -5.23
CA SER A 165 8.74 0.91 -4.40
C SER A 165 7.34 0.31 -4.52
N ALA A 166 6.91 -0.06 -5.73
CA ALA A 166 5.62 -0.71 -5.98
C ALA A 166 5.55 -2.07 -5.27
N SER A 167 6.62 -2.87 -5.39
CA SER A 167 6.74 -4.15 -4.68
C SER A 167 6.67 -3.98 -3.17
N ALA A 168 7.35 -2.97 -2.61
CA ALA A 168 7.33 -2.65 -1.18
C ALA A 168 5.93 -2.30 -0.65
N ILE A 169 5.16 -1.55 -1.44
CA ILE A 169 3.79 -1.18 -1.08
C ILE A 169 2.88 -2.41 -1.19
N ALA A 170 2.99 -3.18 -2.28
CA ALA A 170 2.18 -4.38 -2.50
C ALA A 170 2.31 -5.38 -1.34
N ARG A 171 3.54 -5.65 -0.86
CA ARG A 171 3.76 -6.53 0.30
C ARG A 171 3.36 -5.93 1.66
N SER A 172 3.09 -4.63 1.72
CA SER A 172 2.61 -3.96 2.94
C SER A 172 1.09 -4.10 3.11
N CYS A 173 0.37 -4.37 2.02
CA CYS A 173 -1.04 -4.74 2.01
C CYS A 173 -1.18 -6.22 2.42
N HIS A 174 -1.65 -6.47 3.65
CA HIS A 174 -1.85 -7.84 4.12
C HIS A 174 -3.23 -8.34 3.69
N LEU A 175 -3.28 -9.36 2.84
CA LEU A 175 -4.52 -9.96 2.34
C LEU A 175 -5.22 -10.85 3.37
N TYR A 176 -4.48 -11.34 4.36
CA TYR A 176 -4.98 -12.27 5.37
C TYR A 176 -5.09 -11.59 6.73
N ASP A 177 -6.31 -11.55 7.27
CA ASP A 177 -6.57 -11.23 8.68
C ASP A 177 -7.48 -12.33 9.26
N ALA A 178 -7.02 -13.03 10.30
CA ALA A 178 -7.76 -14.13 10.95
C ALA A 178 -8.54 -13.66 12.18
N LYS A 179 -8.62 -12.35 12.43
CA LYS A 179 -9.40 -11.81 13.56
C LYS A 179 -10.86 -12.20 13.41
N SER A 180 -11.43 -12.78 14.46
CA SER A 180 -12.81 -13.30 14.47
C SER A 180 -13.88 -12.21 14.54
N THR A 181 -13.50 -10.94 14.62
CA THR A 181 -14.43 -9.84 14.38
C THR A 181 -14.66 -9.77 12.88
N ALA A 182 -15.91 -9.92 12.45
CA ALA A 182 -16.38 -9.91 11.05
C ALA A 182 -16.08 -8.58 10.34
N ASN A 183 -14.79 -8.27 10.16
CA ASN A 183 -14.30 -7.13 9.45
C ASN A 183 -13.97 -7.63 8.05
N THR A 184 -15.02 -7.84 7.25
CA THR A 184 -14.99 -7.98 5.78
C THR A 184 -14.54 -6.67 5.14
N ALA A 185 -13.47 -6.11 5.66
CA ALA A 185 -13.09 -4.77 5.35
C ALA A 185 -12.13 -4.82 4.19
N THR A 186 -12.67 -4.43 3.05
CA THR A 186 -11.92 -4.33 1.82
C THR A 186 -10.90 -3.21 1.97
N TYR A 187 -9.63 -3.52 1.76
CA TYR A 187 -8.61 -2.47 1.61
C TYR A 187 -8.79 -1.85 0.21
N ASP A 188 -8.91 -0.53 0.12
CA ASP A 188 -8.85 0.21 -1.15
C ASP A 188 -7.64 1.15 -1.08
N VAL A 189 -6.52 0.67 -1.59
CA VAL A 189 -5.25 1.41 -1.61
C VAL A 189 -5.00 1.86 -3.03
N THR A 190 -4.88 3.18 -3.25
CA THR A 190 -4.43 3.72 -4.53
C THR A 190 -3.03 4.28 -4.37
N VAL A 191 -2.14 3.84 -5.24
CA VAL A 191 -0.75 4.26 -5.29
C VAL A 191 -0.55 5.09 -6.54
N CYS A 192 -0.08 6.32 -6.38
CA CYS A 192 0.29 7.19 -7.48
C CYS A 192 1.81 7.32 -7.54
N PHE A 193 2.40 7.08 -8.70
CA PHE A 193 3.81 7.34 -8.93
C PHE A 193 3.99 8.65 -9.68
N VAL A 194 4.70 9.58 -9.04
CA VAL A 194 5.15 10.82 -9.66
C VAL A 194 6.64 10.67 -9.94
N LEU A 195 7.00 10.71 -11.22
CA LEU A 195 8.37 10.48 -11.63
C LEU A 195 9.19 11.76 -11.48
N SER A 196 10.41 11.63 -10.96
CA SER A 196 11.42 12.68 -10.99
C SER A 196 12.52 12.31 -11.99
N ASP A 197 12.96 13.29 -12.78
CA ASP A 197 14.18 13.24 -13.57
C ASP A 197 15.21 14.24 -13.00
N ALA A 198 16.43 14.22 -13.54
CA ALA A 198 17.53 15.10 -13.14
C ALA A 198 17.14 16.60 -13.15
N ASP A 199 16.25 17.00 -14.05
CA ASP A 199 15.86 18.39 -14.28
C ASP A 199 14.51 18.79 -13.64
N GLY A 200 13.77 17.86 -13.03
CA GLY A 200 12.48 18.17 -12.41
C GLY A 200 11.51 16.99 -12.32
N LEU A 201 10.25 17.28 -11.98
CA LEU A 201 9.20 16.26 -11.96
C LEU A 201 8.63 16.07 -13.37
N LEU A 202 8.56 14.82 -13.82
CA LEU A 202 7.87 14.43 -15.04
C LEU A 202 6.38 14.28 -14.72
N GLY A 203 5.53 14.89 -15.55
CA GLY A 203 4.08 14.72 -15.45
C GLY A 203 3.66 13.25 -15.58
N GLY A 204 2.50 12.90 -15.00
CA GLY A 204 2.02 11.52 -14.87
C GLY A 204 1.87 10.74 -16.19
N ASP A 205 1.80 11.39 -17.34
CA ASP A 205 1.56 10.73 -18.64
C ASP A 205 2.70 9.83 -19.15
N GLN A 206 3.92 9.90 -18.60
CA GLN A 206 5.07 9.15 -19.12
C GLN A 206 5.29 7.76 -18.50
N LEU A 207 4.33 7.25 -17.72
CA LEU A 207 4.36 5.89 -17.16
C LEU A 207 3.84 4.82 -18.14
N SER A 208 3.44 5.18 -19.36
CA SER A 208 2.93 4.24 -20.38
C SER A 208 3.92 3.15 -20.79
N ASP A 209 5.22 3.32 -20.51
CA ASP A 209 6.26 2.40 -20.97
C ASP A 209 6.96 1.61 -19.85
N VAL A 210 6.29 1.38 -18.70
CA VAL A 210 6.75 0.28 -17.81
C VAL A 210 6.22 -1.02 -18.41
N GLU A 211 6.75 -1.33 -19.59
CA GLU A 211 6.42 -2.51 -20.36
C GLU A 211 6.82 -3.74 -19.54
N CYS A 212 5.85 -4.62 -19.30
CA CYS A 212 6.00 -5.97 -18.76
C CYS A 212 6.86 -6.89 -19.65
N SER A 213 7.70 -6.37 -20.55
CA SER A 213 8.35 -7.09 -21.65
C SER A 213 9.74 -7.66 -21.34
N ARG A 214 10.24 -7.60 -20.10
CA ARG A 214 11.56 -8.17 -19.75
C ARG A 214 11.56 -9.17 -18.58
N LEU A 215 10.47 -9.90 -18.41
CA LEU A 215 10.51 -11.20 -17.75
C LEU A 215 10.31 -12.29 -18.82
N GLY A 216 11.37 -12.50 -19.61
CA GLY A 216 11.57 -13.66 -20.47
C GLY A 216 12.88 -14.33 -20.08
#